data_AF-A0A0P1HB43-F1
#
_entry.id   AF-A0A0P1HB43-F1
#
_cell.length_a   1.000
_cell.length_b   1.000
_cell.length_c   1.000
_cell.angle_alpha   90.00
_cell.angle_beta   90.00
_cell.angle_gamma   90.00
#
_symmetry.space_group_name_H-M   'P 1'
#
loop_
_entity.id
_entity.type
_entity.pdbx_description
1 polymer ?
#
loop_
_entity_poly.entity_id
_entity_poly.type
_entity_poly.pdbx_seq_one_letter_code
_entity_poly.pdbx_strand_id
1 'polypeptide(L)'
;MTKTDQTHHFSETTCRHIGGPCPAMTRMLRALAGALDKARPVTQEDFEICGESILDGCSRQCPARFFATHDRIRVFCDVSAEADRRKLDQFADALLSPRSTGFPAGQTATYPCALGEALPKPAHSAATALQQALPY
;
A
#
# COMPACT_ATOMS: atom_id res chain seq x y z
N MET A 1 8.37 -11.08 -15.45
CA MET A 1 7.25 -10.18 -15.08
C MET A 1 6.48 -10.82 -13.95
N THR A 2 6.51 -10.23 -12.75
CA THR A 2 5.81 -10.75 -11.57
C THR A 2 4.31 -10.47 -11.74
N LYS A 3 3.47 -11.50 -11.59
CA LYS A 3 2.02 -11.49 -11.84
C LYS A 3 1.24 -10.39 -11.06
N THR A 4 1.86 -9.82 -10.03
CA THR A 4 1.28 -8.83 -9.13
C THR A 4 0.86 -7.51 -9.79
N ASP A 5 1.52 -7.08 -10.88
CA ASP A 5 1.08 -5.88 -11.63
C ASP A 5 -0.29 -6.04 -12.30
N GLN A 6 -0.79 -7.28 -12.40
CA GLN A 6 -2.12 -7.58 -12.94
C GLN A 6 -3.22 -7.56 -11.88
N THR A 7 -2.86 -7.71 -10.59
CA THR A 7 -3.84 -7.82 -9.50
C THR A 7 -3.97 -6.54 -8.70
N HIS A 8 -2.95 -5.67 -8.69
CA HIS A 8 -2.97 -4.43 -7.92
C HIS A 8 -2.56 -3.20 -8.75
N HIS A 9 -3.15 -2.05 -8.43
CA HIS A 9 -2.62 -0.74 -8.78
C HIS A 9 -1.61 -0.31 -7.71
N PHE A 10 -0.42 0.09 -8.14
CA PHE A 10 0.65 0.55 -7.25
C PHE A 10 0.84 2.06 -7.39
N SER A 11 0.88 2.74 -6.25
CA SER A 11 1.15 4.18 -6.13
C SER A 11 2.31 4.38 -5.17
N GLU A 12 3.35 5.10 -5.61
CA GLU A 12 4.56 5.30 -4.81
C GLU A 12 4.93 6.78 -4.82
N THR A 13 5.30 7.31 -3.66
CA THR A 13 5.83 8.67 -3.55
C THR A 13 7.33 8.69 -3.80
N THR A 14 7.83 9.86 -4.18
CA THR A 14 9.26 10.11 -4.28
C THR A 14 9.90 10.07 -2.91
N CYS A 15 10.90 9.20 -2.73
CA CYS A 15 11.68 9.14 -1.51
C CYS A 15 12.54 10.40 -1.35
N ARG A 16 12.39 11.08 -0.22
CA ARG A 16 13.14 12.32 0.09
C ARG A 16 14.65 12.12 0.19
N HIS A 17 15.15 10.89 0.33
CA HIS A 17 16.59 10.61 0.42
C HIS A 17 17.26 10.36 -0.94
N ILE A 18 16.54 9.82 -1.92
CA ILE A 18 17.11 9.40 -3.22
C ILE A 18 16.54 10.18 -4.41
N GLY A 19 15.42 10.89 -4.25
CA GLY A 19 14.79 11.67 -5.32
C GLY A 19 13.96 10.84 -6.33
N GLY A 20 13.70 9.56 -6.04
CA GLY A 20 12.83 8.68 -6.83
C GLY A 20 12.11 7.63 -5.95
N PRO A 21 11.39 6.66 -6.55
CA PRO A 21 10.76 5.57 -5.79
C PRO A 21 11.79 4.74 -5.02
N CYS A 22 11.48 4.37 -3.77
CA CYS A 22 12.37 3.54 -2.96
C CYS A 22 12.35 2.08 -3.45
N PRO A 23 13.47 1.53 -3.97
CA PRO A 23 13.45 0.21 -4.61
C PRO A 23 13.15 -0.93 -3.62
N ALA A 24 13.57 -0.84 -2.36
CA ALA A 24 13.24 -1.83 -1.34
C ALA A 24 11.76 -1.81 -0.97
N MET A 25 11.17 -0.61 -0.86
CA MET A 25 9.74 -0.44 -0.64
C MET A 25 8.92 -1.01 -1.80
N THR A 26 9.30 -0.72 -3.05
CA THR A 26 8.65 -1.28 -4.25
C THR A 26 8.63 -2.81 -4.21
N ARG A 27 9.78 -3.44 -3.87
CA ARG A 27 9.87 -4.90 -3.75
C ARG A 27 8.97 -5.44 -2.63
N MET A 28 8.98 -4.80 -1.46
CA MET A 28 8.17 -5.20 -0.31
C MET A 28 6.68 -5.11 -0.62
N LEU A 29 6.24 -4.01 -1.25
CA LEU A 29 4.85 -3.78 -1.63
C LEU A 29 4.34 -4.86 -2.59
N ARG A 30 5.16 -5.23 -3.59
CA ARG A 30 4.85 -6.31 -4.54
C ARG A 30 4.84 -7.70 -3.88
N ALA A 31 5.72 -7.94 -2.91
CA ALA A 31 5.76 -9.19 -2.17
C ALA A 31 4.53 -9.37 -1.29
N LEU A 32 4.11 -8.32 -0.56
CA LEU A 32 2.90 -8.32 0.25
C LEU A 32 1.64 -8.54 -0.59
N ALA A 33 1.52 -7.84 -1.73
CA ALA A 33 0.41 -8.02 -2.66
C ALA A 33 0.33 -9.46 -3.20
N GLY A 34 1.47 -10.02 -3.62
CA GLY A 34 1.53 -11.42 -4.07
C GLY A 34 1.27 -12.44 -2.96
N ALA A 35 1.60 -12.12 -1.71
CA ALA A 35 1.32 -12.98 -0.56
C ALA A 35 -0.17 -12.98 -0.21
N LEU A 36 -0.80 -11.80 -0.17
CA LEU A 36 -2.24 -11.67 0.12
C LEU A 36 -3.10 -12.29 -0.98
N ASP A 37 -2.74 -12.14 -2.25
CA ASP A 37 -3.42 -12.82 -3.36
C ASP A 37 -3.44 -14.35 -3.19
N LYS A 38 -2.35 -14.93 -2.70
CA LYS A 38 -2.25 -16.37 -2.43
C LYS A 38 -2.96 -16.79 -1.15
N ALA A 39 -3.00 -15.91 -0.14
CA ALA A 39 -3.63 -16.18 1.14
C ALA A 39 -5.16 -16.06 1.07
N ARG A 40 -5.70 -15.22 0.17
CA ARG A 40 -7.13 -14.90 0.07
C ARG A 40 -8.08 -16.11 0.13
N PRO A 41 -7.83 -17.26 -0.51
CA PRO A 41 -8.73 -18.42 -0.44
C PRO A 41 -8.81 -19.11 0.93
N VAL A 42 -7.86 -18.84 1.83
CA VAL A 42 -7.72 -19.52 3.14
C VAL A 42 -7.74 -18.56 4.33
N THR A 43 -8.04 -17.28 4.10
CA THR A 43 -8.09 -16.23 5.12
C THR A 43 -9.41 -15.47 5.04
N GLN A 44 -9.87 -14.93 6.17
CA GLN A 44 -11.06 -14.08 6.21
C GLN A 44 -10.79 -12.69 5.64
N GLU A 45 -11.86 -11.92 5.38
CA GLU A 45 -11.78 -10.57 4.81
C GLU A 45 -11.02 -9.59 5.74
N ASP A 46 -11.11 -9.79 7.05
CA ASP A 46 -10.45 -8.98 8.08
C ASP A 46 -9.00 -9.38 8.35
N PHE A 47 -8.46 -10.37 7.61
CA PHE A 47 -7.08 -10.80 7.75
C PHE A 47 -6.11 -9.65 7.43
N GLU A 48 -5.19 -9.40 8.36
CA GLU A 48 -4.17 -8.36 8.25
C GLU A 48 -2.77 -8.93 8.54
N ILE A 49 -1.80 -8.51 7.74
CA ILE A 49 -0.38 -8.64 8.03
C ILE A 49 0.17 -7.24 8.31
N CYS A 50 0.69 -7.02 9.52
CA CYS A 50 1.37 -5.78 9.86
C CYS A 50 2.67 -6.04 10.59
N GLY A 51 3.56 -5.04 10.57
CA GLY A 51 4.84 -5.15 11.26
C GLY A 51 5.84 -4.09 10.88
N GLU A 52 7.09 -4.40 11.19
CA GLU A 52 8.24 -3.53 11.02
C GLU A 52 9.30 -4.24 10.17
N SER A 53 10.12 -3.44 9.47
CA SER A 53 11.26 -3.93 8.69
C SER A 53 12.34 -2.86 8.62
N ILE A 54 13.57 -3.27 8.36
CA ILE A 54 14.63 -2.37 7.90
C ILE A 54 14.74 -2.51 6.38
N LEU A 55 14.60 -1.40 5.65
CA LEU A 55 14.67 -1.37 4.20
C LEU A 55 16.06 -0.96 3.72
N ASP A 56 16.66 -1.81 2.91
CA ASP A 56 17.98 -1.66 2.30
C ASP A 56 17.93 -0.97 0.92
N GLY A 57 16.97 -0.07 0.73
CA GLY A 57 16.74 0.60 -0.56
C GLY A 57 17.67 1.78 -0.83
N CYS A 58 18.38 2.26 0.19
CA CYS A 58 19.34 3.36 0.12
C CYS A 58 20.38 3.23 1.25
N SER A 59 21.37 4.12 1.29
CA SER A 59 22.44 4.11 2.30
C SER A 59 21.96 4.33 3.75
N ARG A 60 20.70 4.73 3.96
CA ARG A 60 20.16 5.09 5.28
C ARG A 60 19.55 3.92 6.08
N GLN A 61 19.45 2.71 5.52
CA GLN A 61 18.81 1.56 6.17
C GLN A 61 17.48 1.95 6.85
N CYS A 62 16.51 2.40 6.07
CA CYS A 62 15.32 3.06 6.61
C CYS A 62 14.44 2.11 7.42
N PRO A 63 14.08 2.43 8.68
CA PRO A 63 13.05 1.69 9.39
C PRO A 63 11.71 1.89 8.69
N ALA A 64 10.92 0.83 8.57
CA ALA A 64 9.65 0.88 7.87
C ALA A 64 8.56 0.18 8.67
N ARG A 65 7.35 0.71 8.56
CA ARG A 65 6.13 0.07 9.06
C ARG A 65 5.22 -0.26 7.90
N PHE A 66 4.52 -1.39 8.00
CA PHE A 66 3.59 -1.81 6.96
C PHE A 66 2.30 -2.37 7.56
N PHE A 67 1.21 -2.18 6.81
CA PHE A 67 -0.12 -2.70 7.10
C PHE A 67 -0.69 -3.23 5.78
N ALA A 68 -1.08 -4.50 5.76
CA ALA A 68 -1.48 -5.19 4.56
C ALA A 68 -2.76 -5.99 4.82
N THR A 69 -3.87 -5.53 4.25
CA THR A 69 -5.13 -6.24 4.20
C THR A 69 -5.44 -6.63 2.76
N HIS A 70 -6.48 -7.45 2.58
CA HIS A 70 -7.00 -7.82 1.27
C HIS A 70 -7.44 -6.64 0.38
N ASP A 71 -7.74 -5.49 0.99
CA ASP A 71 -8.27 -4.31 0.28
C ASP A 71 -7.24 -3.20 0.10
N ARG A 72 -6.17 -3.22 0.91
CA ARG A 72 -5.17 -2.16 0.88
C ARG A 72 -3.87 -2.61 1.52
N ILE A 73 -2.77 -2.26 0.88
CA ILE A 73 -1.42 -2.46 1.42
C ILE A 73 -0.71 -1.12 1.45
N ARG A 74 -0.09 -0.80 2.59
CA ARG A 74 0.72 0.41 2.77
C ARG A 74 2.06 0.08 3.41
N VAL A 75 3.10 0.72 2.90
CA VAL A 75 4.46 0.68 3.45
C VAL A 75 4.95 2.10 3.66
N PHE A 76 5.32 2.42 4.90
CA PHE A 76 5.80 3.73 5.34
C PHE A 76 7.29 3.62 5.67
N CYS A 77 8.13 4.43 5.02
CA CYS A 77 9.58 4.43 5.24
C CYS A 77 10.02 5.56 6.16
N ASP A 78 11.08 5.32 6.93
CA ASP A 78 11.68 6.27 7.90
C ASP A 78 10.67 6.73 8.97
N VAL A 79 9.97 5.76 9.56
CA VAL A 79 9.04 5.98 10.67
C VAL A 79 9.40 5.11 11.87
N SER A 80 9.13 5.62 13.07
CA SER A 80 9.31 4.86 14.31
C SER A 80 8.31 3.71 14.42
N ALA A 81 8.72 2.63 15.10
CA ALA A 81 7.86 1.54 15.57
C ALA A 81 6.61 2.03 16.32
N GLU A 82 6.73 3.14 17.05
CA GLU A 82 5.65 3.74 17.85
C GLU A 82 4.77 4.72 17.06
N ALA A 83 5.02 4.91 15.76
CA ALA A 83 4.28 5.90 14.96
C ALA A 83 2.79 5.56 14.84
N ASP A 84 1.88 6.45 15.27
CA ASP A 84 0.43 6.19 15.22
C ASP A 84 -0.07 5.84 13.80
N ARG A 85 -0.61 4.63 13.65
CA ARG A 85 -1.20 4.12 12.38
C ARG A 85 -2.21 5.09 11.79
N ARG A 86 -3.10 5.67 12.60
CA ARG A 86 -4.14 6.58 12.10
C ARG A 86 -3.55 7.81 11.44
N LYS A 87 -2.47 8.35 12.01
CA LYS A 87 -1.77 9.50 11.44
C LYS A 87 -1.02 9.13 10.16
N LEU A 88 -0.44 7.94 10.10
CA LEU A 88 0.18 7.40 8.89
C LEU A 88 -0.87 7.23 7.77
N ASP A 89 -2.05 6.70 8.10
CA ASP A 89 -3.13 6.52 7.14
C ASP A 89 -3.67 7.86 6.61
N GLN A 90 -3.86 8.85 7.49
CA GLN A 90 -4.24 10.20 7.08
C GLN A 90 -3.20 10.86 6.18
N PHE A 91 -1.91 10.67 6.48
CA PHE A 91 -0.82 11.15 5.63
C PHE A 91 -0.85 10.48 4.26
N ALA A 92 -1.09 9.18 4.20
CA ALA A 92 -1.20 8.44 2.94
C ALA A 92 -2.41 8.87 2.12
N ASP A 93 -3.58 8.97 2.75
CA ASP A 93 -4.79 9.45 2.09
C ASP A 93 -4.59 10.86 1.51
N ALA A 94 -3.88 11.72 2.24
CA ALA A 94 -3.64 13.08 1.78
C ALA A 94 -2.78 13.19 0.51
N LEU A 95 -1.87 12.23 0.30
CA LEU A 95 -0.95 12.20 -0.84
C LEU A 95 -1.46 11.39 -2.02
N LEU A 96 -2.16 10.28 -1.75
CA LEU A 96 -2.50 9.29 -2.76
C LEU A 96 -3.98 9.29 -3.14
N SER A 97 -4.86 9.81 -2.28
CA SER A 97 -6.29 9.85 -2.60
C SER A 97 -6.65 11.08 -3.44
N PRO A 98 -7.39 10.90 -4.56
CA PRO A 98 -7.84 12.02 -5.40
C PRO A 98 -8.89 12.91 -4.73
N ARG A 99 -9.50 12.45 -3.62
CA ARG A 99 -10.48 13.21 -2.81
C ARG A 99 -9.90 13.75 -1.50
N SER A 100 -8.57 13.90 -1.42
CA SER A 100 -7.88 14.40 -0.24
C SER A 100 -8.42 15.77 0.22
N THR A 101 -8.72 15.89 1.52
CA THR A 101 -9.12 17.14 2.18
C THR A 101 -7.93 17.93 2.74
N GLY A 102 -6.71 17.59 2.33
CA GLY A 102 -5.46 18.17 2.85
C GLY A 102 -5.02 17.56 4.19
N PHE A 103 -3.73 17.67 4.50
CA PHE A 103 -3.13 17.21 5.76
C PHE A 103 -2.55 18.41 6.52
N PRO A 104 -3.01 18.71 7.75
CA PRO A 104 -2.50 19.85 8.50
C PRO A 104 -1.02 19.66 8.86
N ALA A 105 -0.21 20.66 8.55
CA ALA A 105 1.19 20.67 8.92
C ALA A 105 1.36 20.54 10.46
N GLY A 106 2.30 19.71 10.90
CA GLY A 106 2.65 19.55 12.33
C GLY A 106 1.89 18.46 13.10
N GLN A 107 1.01 17.67 12.47
CA GLN A 107 0.30 16.58 13.17
C GLN A 107 1.14 15.32 13.47
N THR A 108 2.28 15.17 12.80
CA THR A 108 3.20 14.04 12.95
C THR A 108 4.61 14.55 13.30
N ALA A 109 5.21 13.95 14.34
CA ALA A 109 6.58 14.27 14.74
C ALA A 109 7.62 13.84 13.69
N THR A 110 7.28 12.83 12.88
CA THR A 110 8.14 12.33 11.80
C THR A 110 7.25 11.97 10.61
N TYR A 111 7.53 12.60 9.47
CA TYR A 111 6.89 12.28 8.21
C TYR A 111 7.65 11.16 7.52
N PRO A 112 6.98 10.16 6.94
CA PRO A 112 7.65 9.14 6.15
C PRO A 112 8.57 9.78 5.09
N CYS A 113 9.76 9.22 4.89
CA CYS A 113 10.63 9.67 3.80
C CYS A 113 10.10 9.23 2.43
N ALA A 114 9.37 8.12 2.39
CA ALA A 114 8.68 7.55 1.24
C ALA A 114 7.44 6.77 1.70
N LEU A 115 6.48 6.60 0.80
CA LEU A 115 5.25 5.85 1.00
C LEU A 115 4.91 5.08 -0.28
N GLY A 116 4.47 3.84 -0.12
CA GLY A 116 3.89 3.03 -1.18
C GLY A 116 2.53 2.50 -0.79
N GLU A 117 1.60 2.47 -1.75
CA GLU A 117 0.28 1.87 -1.62
C GLU A 117 0.01 0.89 -2.76
N ALA A 118 -0.60 -0.24 -2.42
CA ALA A 118 -1.20 -1.14 -3.40
C ALA A 118 -2.69 -1.29 -3.12
N LEU A 119 -3.51 -1.08 -4.15
CA LEU A 119 -4.95 -1.29 -4.14
C LEU A 119 -5.29 -2.43 -5.10
N PRO A 120 -6.18 -3.37 -4.74
CA PRO A 120 -6.64 -4.39 -5.66
C PRO A 120 -7.25 -3.74 -6.90
N LYS A 121 -6.92 -4.27 -8.08
CA LYS A 121 -7.68 -3.94 -9.28
C LYS A 121 -9.08 -4.53 -9.12
N PRO A 122 -10.14 -3.77 -9.43
CA PRO A 122 -11.46 -4.39 -9.53
C PRO A 122 -11.35 -5.56 -10.50
N ALA A 123 -11.78 -6.75 -10.07
CA ALA A 123 -11.74 -7.93 -10.91
C ALA A 123 -12.42 -7.59 -12.24
N HIS A 124 -11.65 -7.59 -13.32
CA HIS A 124 -12.25 -7.61 -14.64
C HIS A 124 -12.97 -8.97 -14.73
N SER A 125 -14.31 -8.94 -14.83
CA SER A 125 -15.27 -10.07 -14.78
C SER A 125 -15.78 -10.40 -13.35
N ALA A 126 -17.02 -10.05 -12.97
CA ALA A 126 -18.26 -10.65 -13.51
C ALA A 126 -19.47 -9.68 -13.60
N ALA A 127 -19.30 -8.49 -14.17
CA ALA A 127 -20.45 -7.63 -14.50
C ALA A 127 -21.19 -8.02 -15.80
N THR A 128 -20.70 -9.01 -16.55
CA THR A 128 -21.30 -9.41 -17.85
C THR A 128 -22.38 -10.50 -17.74
N ALA A 129 -22.60 -11.11 -16.56
CA ALA A 129 -23.57 -12.21 -16.42
C ALA A 129 -25.01 -11.77 -16.13
N LEU A 130 -25.27 -10.50 -15.81
CA LEU A 130 -26.63 -10.00 -15.49
C LEU A 130 -27.34 -9.27 -16.64
N GLN A 131 -26.67 -9.00 -17.76
CA GLN A 131 -27.27 -8.31 -18.91
C GLN A 131 -27.76 -9.22 -20.03
N GLN A 132 -27.64 -10.55 -19.89
CA GLN A 132 -28.14 -11.53 -20.86
C GLN A 132 -29.37 -12.32 -20.37
N ALA A 133 -29.97 -11.94 -19.24
CA ALA A 133 -31.11 -12.65 -18.65
C ALA A 133 -32.42 -11.83 -18.64
N LEU A 134 -32.61 -10.95 -19.63
CA LEU A 134 -33.94 -10.37 -19.92
C LEU A 134 -34.41 -10.87 -21.28
N PRO A 135 -35.35 -11.83 -21.35
CA PRO A 135 -36.08 -12.10 -22.58
C PRO A 135 -37.04 -10.94 -22.87
N TYR A 136 -37.09 -10.53 -24.14
CA TYR A 136 -38.18 -9.74 -24.71
C TYR A 136 -39.49 -10.53 -24.66
#